data_AF-A0A9P7BBM7-F1
#
_entry.id   AF-A0A9P7BBM7-F1
#
_cell.length_a   1.000
_cell.length_b   1.000
_cell.length_c   1.000
_cell.angle_alpha   90.00
_cell.angle_beta   90.00
_cell.angle_gamma   90.00
#
_symmetry.space_group_name_H-M   'P 1'
#
loop_
_entity.id
_entity.type
_entity.pdbx_description
1 polymer ?
#
loop_
_entity_poly.entity_id
_entity_poly.type
_entity_poly.pdbx_seq_one_letter_code
_entity_poly.pdbx_strand_id
1 'polypeptide(L)'
;MIHGGNIQDLLEQTLRPISTSIISSNTNSTDNDDSLISIQSAILLSINNGSILSFATNLNLIDSNINNNETSLKMMTLLCKDKWQENENDEPESHYTYKYNNNLVETKLYNYEIENLHTCIARIPKSDLLFLLTADNQFPYGLLSLKMKFLLNNSTSLINYKLTNKLT
;
A
#
# COMPACT_ATOMS: atom_id res chain seq x y z
N MET A 1 -19.75 -3.24 9.49
CA MET A 1 -19.59 -2.21 8.45
C MET A 1 -18.27 -1.52 8.69
N ILE A 2 -17.50 -1.27 7.63
CA ILE A 2 -16.24 -0.54 7.72
C ILE A 2 -16.54 0.91 8.12
N HIS A 3 -15.86 1.42 9.16
CA HIS A 3 -15.93 2.85 9.48
C HIS A 3 -14.98 3.60 8.56
N GLY A 4 -15.50 4.11 7.44
CA GLY A 4 -14.71 4.69 6.35
C GLY A 4 -13.76 5.80 6.80
N GLY A 5 -14.20 6.67 7.71
CA GLY A 5 -13.38 7.78 8.23
C GLY A 5 -12.06 7.32 8.86
N ASN A 6 -12.13 6.32 9.76
CA ASN A 6 -10.93 5.86 10.47
C ASN A 6 -9.90 5.17 9.55
N ILE A 7 -10.36 4.53 8.47
CA ILE A 7 -9.47 3.90 7.50
C ILE A 7 -8.84 4.96 6.60
N GLN A 8 -9.63 5.94 6.16
CA GLN A 8 -9.12 7.03 5.37
C GLN A 8 -8.03 7.80 6.14
N ASP A 9 -8.28 8.12 7.41
CA ASP A 9 -7.28 8.76 8.28
C ASP A 9 -6.00 7.92 8.40
N LEU A 10 -6.13 6.59 8.52
CA LEU A 10 -4.98 5.68 8.58
C LEU A 10 -4.19 5.65 7.27
N LEU A 11 -4.89 5.64 6.13
CA LEU A 11 -4.25 5.70 4.80
C LEU A 11 -3.54 7.04 4.62
N GLU A 12 -4.16 8.16 5.01
CA GLU A 12 -3.56 9.49 4.95
C GLU A 12 -2.33 9.62 5.87
N GLN A 13 -2.37 9.04 7.07
CA GLN A 13 -1.20 8.98 7.95
C GLN A 13 -0.04 8.18 7.34
N THR A 14 -0.35 7.15 6.55
CA THR A 14 0.66 6.33 5.87
C THR A 14 1.41 7.11 4.80
N LEU A 15 0.78 8.12 4.19
CA LEU A 15 1.37 8.98 3.16
C LEU A 15 2.40 9.99 3.70
N ARG A 16 2.47 10.19 5.02
CA ARG A 16 3.40 11.19 5.60
C ARG A 16 4.83 10.96 5.12
N PRO A 17 5.52 12.02 4.66
CA PRO A 17 6.88 11.92 4.13
C PRO A 17 7.84 11.46 5.23
N ILE A 18 8.91 10.81 4.82
CA ILE A 18 10.00 10.44 5.72
C ILE A 18 11.19 11.32 5.37
N SER A 19 11.65 12.11 6.34
CA SER A 19 12.90 12.84 6.23
C SER A 19 14.06 11.86 6.36
N THR A 20 14.75 11.59 5.26
CA THR A 20 15.98 10.80 5.27
C THR A 20 17.18 11.73 5.33
N SER A 21 17.43 12.32 6.51
CA SER A 21 18.59 13.20 6.75
C SER A 21 19.96 12.53 6.56
N ILE A 22 19.98 11.21 6.29
CA ILE A 22 21.20 10.39 6.16
C ILE A 22 21.57 10.16 4.68
N ILE A 23 20.65 10.33 3.72
CA ILE A 23 20.89 10.01 2.29
C ILE A 23 21.55 11.17 1.53
N SER A 24 21.51 12.39 2.06
CA SER A 24 22.07 13.59 1.42
C SER A 24 23.60 13.72 1.51
N SER A 25 24.32 12.78 2.15
CA SER A 25 25.76 12.93 2.37
C SER A 25 26.65 12.69 1.15
N ASN A 26 26.09 12.31 -0.01
CA ASN A 26 26.87 11.93 -1.21
C ASN A 26 26.64 12.79 -2.46
N THR A 27 25.78 13.81 -2.41
CA THR A 27 25.61 14.73 -3.54
C THR A 27 26.05 16.13 -3.14
N ASN A 28 27.22 16.53 -3.62
CA ASN A 28 27.78 17.88 -3.48
C ASN A 28 26.95 18.91 -4.28
N SER A 29 25.71 19.15 -3.88
CA SER A 29 24.84 20.20 -4.45
C SER A 29 24.27 21.04 -3.32
N THR A 30 24.67 22.30 -3.33
CA THR A 30 24.29 23.38 -2.41
C THR A 30 22.87 23.87 -2.68
N ASP A 31 21.87 23.01 -2.55
CA ASP A 31 20.46 23.40 -2.53
C ASP A 31 19.79 22.73 -1.33
N ASN A 32 19.02 23.53 -0.58
CA ASN A 32 18.40 23.16 0.70
C ASN A 32 17.18 22.23 0.51
N ASP A 33 17.34 21.14 -0.21
CA ASP A 33 16.28 20.13 -0.34
C ASP A 33 16.56 18.99 0.65
N ASP A 34 16.00 19.13 1.85
CA ASP A 34 15.67 17.97 2.68
C ASP A 34 14.81 17.05 1.79
N SER A 35 15.42 15.99 1.25
CA SER A 35 14.75 15.08 0.33
C SER A 35 13.63 14.32 1.03
N LEU A 36 12.45 14.93 1.05
CA LEU A 36 11.22 14.39 1.61
C LEU A 36 10.66 13.36 0.62
N ILE A 37 11.04 12.10 0.81
CA ILE A 37 10.48 11.01 0.02
C ILE A 37 9.10 10.66 0.60
N SER A 38 8.07 10.65 -0.23
CA SER A 38 6.71 10.31 0.18
C SER A 38 6.07 9.25 -0.71
N ILE A 39 5.05 8.59 -0.16
CA ILE A 39 4.22 7.64 -0.91
C ILE A 39 3.26 8.46 -1.78
N GLN A 40 3.06 8.02 -3.02
CA GLN A 40 2.14 8.63 -3.96
C GLN A 40 0.69 8.29 -3.61
N SER A 41 0.38 7.00 -3.40
CA SER A 41 -0.97 6.58 -2.98
C SER A 41 -0.97 5.36 -2.06
N ALA A 42 -1.98 5.32 -1.20
CA ALA A 42 -2.27 4.22 -0.28
C ALA A 42 -3.73 3.81 -0.46
N ILE A 43 -3.95 2.52 -0.74
CA ILE A 43 -5.23 2.02 -1.25
C ILE A 43 -5.64 0.77 -0.47
N LEU A 44 -6.92 0.72 -0.09
CA LEU A 44 -7.59 -0.48 0.39
C LEU A 44 -8.49 -1.01 -0.73
N LEU A 45 -8.27 -2.25 -1.12
CA LEU A 45 -8.96 -2.91 -2.23
C LEU A 45 -9.53 -4.27 -1.82
N SER A 46 -10.54 -4.71 -2.57
CA SER A 46 -11.18 -6.02 -2.44
C SER A 46 -10.43 -7.08 -3.26
N ILE A 47 -10.19 -8.24 -2.66
CA ILE A 47 -9.56 -9.39 -3.34
C ILE A 47 -10.41 -9.87 -4.52
N ASN A 48 -11.73 -9.95 -4.34
CA ASN A 48 -12.61 -10.67 -5.25
C ASN A 48 -12.73 -10.00 -6.63
N ASN A 49 -12.71 -8.66 -6.65
CA ASN A 49 -13.01 -7.88 -7.84
C ASN A 49 -12.00 -6.74 -8.10
N GLY A 50 -10.97 -6.58 -7.25
CA GLY A 50 -10.03 -5.47 -7.37
C GLY A 50 -10.65 -4.10 -7.14
N SER A 51 -11.88 -4.03 -6.60
CA SER A 51 -12.54 -2.74 -6.36
C SER A 51 -11.85 -1.96 -5.24
N ILE A 52 -11.71 -0.65 -5.45
CA ILE A 52 -11.15 0.27 -4.46
C ILE A 52 -12.25 0.59 -3.44
N LEU A 53 -12.00 0.28 -2.17
CA LEU A 53 -12.92 0.55 -1.06
C LEU A 53 -12.60 1.88 -0.37
N SER A 54 -11.32 2.22 -0.29
CA SER A 54 -10.82 3.49 0.25
C SER A 54 -9.46 3.76 -0.35
N PHE A 55 -9.13 5.02 -0.59
CA PHE A 55 -7.81 5.42 -1.06
C PHE A 55 -7.43 6.79 -0.50
N ALA A 56 -6.14 7.03 -0.37
CA ALA A 56 -5.55 8.32 -0.09
C ALA A 56 -4.42 8.57 -1.08
N THR A 57 -4.31 9.79 -1.58
CA THR A 57 -3.32 10.20 -2.57
C THR A 57 -2.62 11.47 -2.13
N ASN A 58 -1.32 11.56 -2.37
CA ASN A 58 -0.58 12.79 -2.16
C ASN A 58 -0.70 13.67 -3.42
N LEU A 59 -1.57 14.68 -3.37
CA LEU A 59 -1.87 15.58 -4.49
C LEU A 59 -0.64 16.36 -4.99
N ASN A 60 0.40 16.52 -4.18
CA ASN A 60 1.60 17.27 -4.56
C ASN A 60 2.56 16.47 -5.46
N LEU A 61 2.48 15.13 -5.40
CA LEU A 61 3.25 14.23 -6.27
C LEU A 61 2.51 13.87 -7.56
N ILE A 62 1.25 14.31 -7.66
CA ILE A 62 0.35 13.93 -8.74
C ILE A 62 0.09 15.20 -9.54
N ASP A 63 0.60 15.26 -10.77
CA ASP A 63 0.40 16.40 -11.64
C ASP A 63 -1.09 16.79 -11.70
N SER A 64 -1.36 18.05 -11.36
CA SER A 64 -2.69 18.65 -11.18
C SER A 64 -3.59 18.64 -12.43
N ASN A 65 -3.10 18.15 -13.56
CA ASN A 65 -3.79 18.16 -14.86
C ASN A 65 -4.59 16.89 -15.18
N ILE A 66 -4.69 15.94 -14.26
CA ILE A 66 -5.10 14.58 -14.63
C ILE A 66 -6.47 14.22 -14.01
N ASN A 67 -7.55 14.59 -14.72
CA ASN A 67 -8.86 13.94 -14.57
C ASN A 67 -8.79 12.41 -14.83
N ASN A 68 -7.67 11.91 -15.35
CA ASN A 68 -7.38 10.48 -15.54
C ASN A 68 -6.82 9.78 -14.28
N ASN A 69 -6.65 10.49 -13.15
CA ASN A 69 -5.96 9.92 -11.98
C ASN A 69 -6.72 8.75 -11.37
N GLU A 70 -8.04 8.87 -11.28
CA GLU A 70 -8.87 7.77 -10.75
C GLU A 70 -8.87 6.57 -11.71
N THR A 71 -8.88 6.82 -13.02
CA THR A 71 -8.81 5.77 -14.05
C THR A 71 -7.46 5.05 -14.03
N SER A 72 -6.36 5.80 -13.97
CA SER A 72 -5.01 5.26 -13.84
C SER A 72 -4.84 4.49 -12.53
N LEU A 73 -5.39 4.98 -11.42
CA LEU A 73 -5.37 4.30 -10.13
C LEU A 73 -6.13 2.97 -10.18
N LYS A 74 -7.32 2.96 -10.80
CA LYS A 74 -8.12 1.73 -11.01
C LYS A 74 -7.36 0.72 -11.87
N MET A 75 -6.74 1.18 -12.96
CA MET A 75 -5.95 0.31 -13.84
C MET A 75 -4.75 -0.29 -13.10
N MET A 76 -3.96 0.54 -12.41
CA MET A 76 -2.81 0.09 -11.63
C MET A 76 -3.21 -0.88 -10.51
N THR A 77 -4.30 -0.57 -9.79
CA THR A 77 -4.82 -1.44 -8.72
C THR A 77 -5.19 -2.82 -9.25
N LEU A 78 -5.84 -2.87 -10.42
CA LEU A 78 -6.23 -4.14 -11.04
C LEU A 78 -5.00 -4.95 -11.46
N LEU A 79 -4.01 -4.31 -12.10
CA LEU A 79 -2.75 -4.95 -12.51
C LEU A 79 -1.97 -5.51 -11.31
N CYS A 80 -1.84 -4.73 -10.22
CA CYS A 80 -1.22 -5.20 -8.97
C CYS A 80 -1.96 -6.41 -8.40
N LYS A 81 -3.29 -6.36 -8.38
CA LYS A 81 -4.13 -7.42 -7.82
C LYS A 81 -4.03 -8.71 -8.65
N ASP A 82 -3.96 -8.61 -9.97
CA ASP A 82 -3.84 -9.78 -10.84
C ASP A 82 -2.47 -10.44 -10.68
N LYS A 83 -1.37 -9.65 -10.68
CA LYS A 83 -0.03 -10.15 -10.35
C LYS A 83 0.04 -10.78 -8.97
N TRP A 84 -0.59 -10.15 -7.97
CA TRP A 84 -0.66 -10.71 -6.62
C TRP A 84 -1.39 -12.05 -6.60
N GLN A 85 -2.51 -12.17 -7.32
CA GLN A 85 -3.29 -13.40 -7.37
C GLN A 85 -2.53 -14.54 -8.05
N GLU A 86 -1.82 -14.27 -9.15
CA GLU A 86 -0.94 -15.24 -9.81
C GLU A 86 0.14 -15.72 -8.84
N ASN A 87 0.85 -14.78 -8.21
CA ASN A 87 1.90 -15.11 -7.26
C ASN A 87 1.37 -15.84 -6.02
N GLU A 88 0.19 -15.52 -5.49
CA GLU A 88 -0.35 -16.22 -4.32
C GLU A 88 -0.62 -17.71 -4.62
N ASN A 89 -0.90 -18.06 -5.88
CA ASN A 89 -1.14 -19.44 -6.32
C ASN A 89 0.17 -20.23 -6.54
N ASP A 90 1.27 -19.56 -6.88
CA ASP A 90 2.54 -20.19 -7.29
C ASP A 90 3.54 -20.46 -6.13
N GLU A 91 3.05 -20.61 -4.89
CA GLU A 91 3.86 -20.85 -3.67
C GLU A 91 5.13 -19.98 -3.50
N PRO A 92 5.00 -18.68 -3.18
CA PRO A 92 6.15 -17.82 -2.92
C PRO A 92 6.51 -17.77 -1.42
N GLU A 93 7.79 -17.93 -1.11
CA GLU A 93 8.35 -17.69 0.23
C GLU A 93 8.61 -16.19 0.46
N SER A 94 7.75 -15.54 1.26
CA SER A 94 8.13 -14.48 2.22
C SER A 94 6.97 -14.23 3.20
N HIS A 95 7.09 -14.75 4.43
CA HIS A 95 6.09 -14.61 5.48
C HIS A 95 6.41 -13.42 6.39
N TYR A 96 5.51 -12.44 6.48
CA TYR A 96 5.48 -11.48 7.57
C TYR A 96 4.53 -11.97 8.65
N THR A 97 5.06 -12.14 9.85
CA THR A 97 4.30 -12.60 11.01
C THR A 97 4.19 -11.48 12.04
N TYR A 98 3.00 -11.30 12.61
CA TYR A 98 2.76 -10.37 13.69
C TYR A 98 1.70 -10.91 14.66
N LYS A 99 1.69 -10.38 15.89
CA LYS A 99 0.78 -10.86 16.95
C LYS A 99 -0.55 -10.12 16.88
N TYR A 100 -1.65 -10.89 16.89
CA TYR A 100 -3.01 -10.38 17.04
C TYR A 100 -3.77 -11.24 18.05
N ASN A 101 -4.31 -10.63 19.11
CA ASN A 101 -5.03 -11.33 20.19
C ASN A 101 -4.28 -12.55 20.75
N ASN A 102 -2.98 -12.40 21.04
CA ASN A 102 -2.06 -13.45 21.47
C ASN A 102 -1.84 -14.62 20.50
N ASN A 103 -2.43 -14.57 19.31
CA ASN A 103 -2.19 -15.52 18.23
C ASN A 103 -1.21 -14.93 17.21
N LEU A 104 -0.34 -15.78 16.66
CA LEU A 104 0.46 -15.41 15.51
C LEU A 104 -0.43 -15.40 14.27
N VAL A 105 -0.37 -14.30 13.54
CA VAL A 105 -1.07 -14.11 12.28
C VAL A 105 -0.05 -13.76 11.22
N GLU A 106 -0.22 -14.37 10.06
CA GLU A 106 0.75 -14.29 8.97
C GLU A 106 0.11 -13.66 7.74
N THR A 107 0.91 -12.90 7.01
CA THR A 107 0.60 -12.41 5.68
C THR A 107 1.87 -12.28 4.87
N LYS A 108 1.73 -12.15 3.56
CA LYS A 108 2.84 -12.01 2.62
C LYS A 108 2.88 -10.58 2.10
N LEU A 109 4.09 -10.06 1.91
CA LEU A 109 4.31 -8.75 1.29
C LEU A 109 4.93 -8.99 -0.08
N TYR A 110 4.32 -8.39 -1.09
CA TYR A 110 4.79 -8.47 -2.46
C TYR A 110 5.19 -7.09 -2.92
N ASN A 111 6.38 -7.00 -3.51
CA ASN A 111 6.89 -5.79 -4.11
C ASN A 111 6.87 -5.97 -5.62
N TYR A 112 6.28 -5.02 -6.33
CA TYR A 112 6.26 -5.01 -7.79
C TYR A 112 6.72 -3.68 -8.33
N GLU A 113 7.46 -3.77 -9.42
CA GLU A 113 7.72 -2.65 -10.30
C GLU A 113 6.61 -2.59 -11.35
N ILE A 114 5.94 -1.44 -11.42
CA ILE A 114 4.92 -1.15 -12.43
C ILE A 114 5.32 0.16 -13.10
N GLU A 115 5.75 0.07 -14.35
CA GLU A 115 6.36 1.19 -15.06
C GLU A 115 7.55 1.74 -14.26
N ASN A 116 7.49 3.01 -13.83
CA ASN A 116 8.49 3.66 -12.99
C ASN A 116 8.07 3.75 -11.51
N LEU A 117 7.06 2.98 -11.08
CA LEU A 117 6.55 3.02 -9.72
C LEU A 117 6.96 1.79 -8.94
N HIS A 118 7.39 2.02 -7.71
CA HIS A 118 7.56 0.99 -6.70
C HIS A 118 6.22 0.77 -5.99
N THR A 119 5.75 -0.47 -6.01
CA THR A 119 4.50 -0.84 -5.38
C THR A 119 4.71 -1.95 -4.35
N CYS A 120 3.94 -1.91 -3.27
CA CYS A 120 3.92 -2.95 -2.26
C CYS A 120 2.46 -3.32 -1.99
N ILE A 121 2.14 -4.60 -2.11
CA ILE A 121 0.80 -5.13 -1.88
C ILE A 121 0.85 -6.24 -0.84
N ALA A 122 -0.13 -6.23 0.06
CA ALA A 122 -0.24 -7.25 1.11
C ALA A 122 -1.69 -7.51 1.45
N ARG A 123 -1.99 -8.79 1.73
CA ARG A 123 -3.31 -9.19 2.22
C ARG A 123 -3.48 -8.83 3.68
N ILE A 124 -4.62 -8.27 4.04
CA ILE A 124 -4.99 -8.21 5.47
C ILE A 124 -5.33 -9.64 5.91
N PRO A 125 -4.70 -10.17 6.97
CA PRO A 125 -4.81 -11.58 7.27
C PRO A 125 -6.23 -12.12 7.41
N LYS A 126 -6.47 -13.28 6.80
CA LYS A 126 -7.76 -13.99 6.77
C LYS A 126 -8.95 -13.18 6.23
N SER A 127 -8.70 -11.99 5.70
CA SER A 127 -9.73 -11.09 5.15
C SER A 127 -9.88 -11.25 3.64
N ASP A 128 -10.90 -10.60 3.08
CA ASP A 128 -11.11 -10.45 1.63
C ASP A 128 -10.55 -9.11 1.12
N LEU A 129 -9.58 -8.53 1.84
CA LEU A 129 -9.04 -7.20 1.61
C LEU A 129 -7.52 -7.22 1.37
N LEU A 130 -7.06 -6.31 0.52
CA LEU A 130 -5.64 -6.05 0.24
C LEU A 130 -5.32 -4.58 0.51
N PHE A 131 -4.12 -4.31 0.99
CA PHE A 131 -3.53 -2.98 0.95
C PHE A 131 -2.55 -2.90 -0.21
N LEU A 132 -2.54 -1.76 -0.89
CA LEU A 132 -1.59 -1.41 -1.93
C LEU A 132 -1.00 -0.03 -1.64
N LEU A 133 0.33 0.04 -1.58
CA LEU A 133 1.09 1.27 -1.50
C LEU A 133 1.84 1.47 -2.82
N THR A 134 1.88 2.71 -3.30
CA THR A 134 2.57 3.09 -4.53
C THR A 134 3.42 4.32 -4.29
N ALA A 135 4.64 4.31 -4.80
CA ALA A 135 5.58 5.40 -4.66
C ALA A 135 6.46 5.49 -5.90
N ASP A 136 7.12 6.63 -6.07
CA ASP A 136 8.09 6.84 -7.14
C ASP A 136 9.27 5.86 -7.04
N ASN A 137 10.00 5.65 -8.14
CA ASN A 137 11.17 4.77 -8.21
C ASN A 137 12.29 5.15 -7.24
N GLN A 138 12.31 6.40 -6.76
CA GLN A 138 13.24 6.86 -5.74
C GLN A 138 12.93 6.30 -4.35
N PHE A 139 11.70 5.80 -4.12
CA PHE A 139 11.26 5.30 -2.81
C PHE A 139 11.76 3.86 -2.59
N PRO A 140 12.62 3.57 -1.61
CA PRO A 140 13.18 2.22 -1.46
C PRO A 140 12.14 1.16 -1.07
N TYR A 141 12.18 -0.02 -1.72
CA TYR A 141 11.28 -1.15 -1.40
C TYR A 141 11.31 -1.57 0.07
N GLY A 142 12.47 -1.50 0.72
CA GLY A 142 12.61 -1.82 2.14
C GLY A 142 11.79 -0.87 3.03
N LEU A 143 11.79 0.42 2.70
CA LEU A 143 11.01 1.43 3.41
C LEU A 143 9.51 1.28 3.10
N LEU A 144 9.17 0.87 1.87
CA LEU A 144 7.79 0.67 1.43
C LEU A 144 7.17 -0.52 2.17
N SER A 145 7.94 -1.60 2.27
CA SER A 145 7.60 -2.79 3.06
C SER A 145 7.49 -2.45 4.55
N LEU A 146 8.34 -1.56 5.09
CA LEU A 146 8.25 -1.12 6.48
C LEU A 146 6.95 -0.35 6.75
N LYS A 147 6.58 0.59 5.86
CA LYS A 147 5.30 1.31 5.95
C LYS A 147 4.11 0.35 5.80
N MET A 148 4.19 -0.65 4.93
CA MET A 148 3.15 -1.68 4.82
C MET A 148 2.99 -2.48 6.13
N LYS A 149 4.08 -2.87 6.78
CA LYS A 149 4.04 -3.54 8.09
C LYS A 149 3.40 -2.66 9.16
N PHE A 150 3.73 -1.36 9.17
CA PHE A 150 3.08 -0.41 10.07
C PHE A 150 1.57 -0.33 9.81
N LEU A 151 1.16 -0.25 8.55
CA LEU A 151 -0.25 -0.21 8.16
C LEU A 151 -1.00 -1.48 8.62
N LEU A 152 -0.45 -2.67 8.39
CA LEU A 152 -1.03 -3.95 8.80
C LEU A 152 -1.16 -4.09 10.33
N ASN A 153 -0.20 -3.58 11.09
CA ASN A 153 -0.25 -3.60 12.56
C ASN A 153 -1.31 -2.65 13.13
N ASN A 154 -1.64 -1.57 12.41
CA ASN A 154 -2.67 -0.60 12.83
C ASN A 154 -4.06 -0.92 12.26
N SER A 155 -4.18 -1.90 11.36
CA SER A 155 -5.44 -2.33 10.76
C SER A 155 -6.02 -3.61 11.39
N THR A 156 -5.76 -3.87 12.66
CA THR A 156 -6.15 -5.13 13.33
C THR A 156 -7.67 -5.37 13.35
N SER A 157 -8.46 -4.29 13.33
CA SER A 157 -9.93 -4.34 13.22
C SER A 157 -10.45 -4.93 11.90
N LEU A 158 -9.60 -5.02 10.87
CA LEU A 158 -9.93 -5.57 9.55
C LEU A 158 -9.50 -7.04 9.39
N ILE A 159 -8.85 -7.62 10.40
CA ILE A 159 -8.48 -9.04 10.38
C ILE A 159 -9.76 -9.87 10.38
N ASN A 160 -9.81 -10.91 9.53
CA ASN A 160 -10.99 -11.74 9.25
C ASN A 160 -12.16 -10.98 8.59
N TYR A 161 -11.98 -9.75 8.10
CA TYR A 161 -13.06 -9.03 7.44
C TYR A 161 -13.50 -9.75 6.16
N LYS A 162 -14.80 -10.07 6.05
CA LYS A 162 -15.40 -10.72 4.89
C LYS A 162 -16.31 -9.78 4.14
N LEU A 163 -16.12 -9.70 2.82
CA LEU A 163 -17.06 -9.02 1.95
C LEU A 163 -18.20 -9.99 1.72
N THR A 164 -19.39 -9.66 2.21
CA THR A 164 -20.56 -10.51 2.05
C THR A 164 -20.92 -10.61 0.57
N ASN A 165 -20.53 -11.70 -0.09
CA ASN A 165 -21.22 -12.17 -1.29
C ASN A 165 -22.58 -12.74 -0.85
N LYS A 166 -23.55 -11.86 -0.60
CA LYS A 166 -24.96 -12.27 -0.69
C LYS A 166 -25.41 -12.05 -2.14
N LEU A 167 -25.00 -12.99 -3.00
CA LEU A 167 -25.76 -13.37 -4.17
C LEU A 167 -26.33 -14.76 -3.85
N THR A 168 -27.42 -14.75 -3.07
CA THR A 168 -28.40 -15.84 -3.02
C THR A 168 -29.56 -15.44 -3.91
#